data_AF-A0A4Q0VHC6-F1
#
_entry.id   AF-A0A4Q0VHC6-F1
#
_cell.length_a   1.000
_cell.length_b   1.000
_cell.length_c   1.000
_cell.angle_alpha   90.00
_cell.angle_beta   90.00
_cell.angle_gamma   90.00
#
_symmetry.space_group_name_H-M   'P 1'
#
loop_
_entity.id
_entity.type
_entity.pdbx_description
1 polymer ?
#
loop_
_entity_poly.entity_id
_entity_poly.type
_entity_poly.pdbx_seq_one_letter_code
_entity_poly.pdbx_strand_id
1 'polypeptide(L)'
;MSNRDHQQSGGPLLSTLLPAQPLTDHQRTLMTEFLMLDALHQRHLSRLEAALGPLTTAQSQRLFFQDIHALVHFRHTFWGLVGDFLTAETDLKYQLAFWEGTSHRKQVFDRRDLSQLHSTRITQGCLVETLNYRALNCRVRRTYTVNGHHLYWEQNDFTQAGQPVAWVDGLMALQRELEPKAAWLQQGILRIVDYT
;
A
#
# COMPACT_ATOMS: atom_id res chain seq x y z
N MET A 1 -6.08 -12.36 -66.19
CA MET A 1 -4.99 -11.85 -65.34
C MET A 1 -5.65 -11.51 -64.00
N SER A 2 -5.59 -12.34 -62.94
CA SER A 2 -4.46 -12.53 -62.00
C SER A 2 -3.98 -11.17 -61.48
N ASN A 3 -3.90 -10.83 -60.19
CA ASN A 3 -3.83 -11.53 -58.89
C ASN A 3 -4.15 -10.46 -57.79
N ARG A 4 -4.80 -10.79 -56.65
CA ARG A 4 -4.21 -10.90 -55.27
C ARG A 4 -3.45 -9.65 -54.78
N ASP A 5 -3.53 -9.14 -53.54
CA ASP A 5 -4.04 -9.63 -52.26
C ASP A 5 -3.98 -8.48 -51.23
N HIS A 6 -4.84 -8.54 -50.20
CA HIS A 6 -4.62 -8.19 -48.77
C HIS A 6 -4.24 -6.75 -48.34
N GLN A 7 -4.65 -6.18 -47.20
CA GLN A 7 -5.24 -6.71 -45.96
C GLN A 7 -5.74 -5.54 -45.07
N GLN A 8 -6.88 -5.76 -44.40
CA GLN A 8 -7.21 -5.49 -42.97
C GLN A 8 -6.95 -4.09 -42.37
N SER A 9 -7.83 -3.48 -41.57
CA SER A 9 -8.59 -3.97 -40.40
C SER A 9 -9.65 -2.90 -40.08
N GLY A 10 -10.85 -3.16 -39.58
CA GLY A 10 -11.28 -4.16 -38.61
C GLY A 10 -11.93 -3.43 -37.43
N GLY A 11 -13.26 -3.50 -37.33
CA GLY A 11 -13.98 -3.12 -36.11
C GLY A 11 -15.44 -2.76 -36.32
N PRO A 12 -16.37 -3.73 -36.39
CA PRO A 12 -17.71 -3.48 -35.88
C PRO A 12 -17.70 -3.60 -34.35
N LEU A 13 -18.15 -2.52 -33.72
CA LEU A 13 -18.54 -2.42 -32.33
C LEU A 13 -19.59 -3.48 -31.97
N LEU A 14 -19.49 -4.00 -30.73
CA LEU A 14 -20.61 -4.46 -29.89
C LEU A 14 -21.71 -5.26 -30.60
N SER A 15 -21.61 -6.60 -30.59
CA SER A 15 -22.77 -7.51 -30.51
C SER A 15 -22.31 -8.98 -30.49
N THR A 16 -21.74 -9.44 -29.38
CA THR A 16 -21.88 -10.86 -28.99
C THR A 16 -22.66 -10.90 -27.69
N LEU A 17 -23.90 -10.41 -27.74
CA LEU A 17 -24.96 -11.03 -26.94
C LEU A 17 -25.05 -12.47 -27.46
N LEU A 18 -24.38 -13.39 -26.78
CA LEU A 18 -24.62 -14.81 -26.97
C LEU A 18 -26.14 -15.03 -26.93
N PRO A 19 -26.73 -15.78 -27.88
CA PRO A 19 -28.14 -16.14 -27.77
C PRO A 19 -28.33 -16.80 -26.40
N ALA A 20 -29.33 -16.33 -25.65
CA ALA A 20 -29.65 -16.79 -24.29
C ALA A 20 -30.07 -18.27 -24.33
N GLN A 21 -29.11 -19.17 -24.50
CA GLN A 21 -29.32 -20.56 -24.19
C GLN A 21 -29.63 -20.66 -22.70
N PRO A 22 -30.68 -21.38 -22.30
CA PRO A 22 -30.95 -21.59 -20.90
C PRO A 22 -29.73 -22.25 -20.25
N LEU A 23 -29.34 -21.74 -19.09
CA LEU A 23 -28.21 -22.27 -18.32
C LEU A 23 -28.38 -23.77 -18.10
N THR A 24 -27.30 -24.52 -18.25
CA THR A 24 -27.26 -25.93 -17.83
C THR A 24 -27.38 -26.03 -16.31
N ASP A 25 -27.77 -27.19 -15.78
CA ASP A 25 -27.90 -27.37 -14.33
C ASP A 25 -26.57 -27.14 -13.60
N HIS A 26 -25.44 -27.54 -14.21
CA HIS A 26 -24.12 -27.25 -13.66
C HIS A 26 -23.84 -25.74 -13.58
N GLN A 27 -24.19 -24.97 -14.62
CA GLN A 27 -24.02 -23.50 -14.61
C GLN A 27 -24.93 -22.83 -13.58
N ARG A 28 -26.15 -23.33 -13.39
CA ARG A 28 -27.07 -22.84 -12.35
C ARG A 28 -26.52 -23.10 -10.94
N THR A 29 -25.93 -24.28 -10.71
CA THR A 29 -25.28 -24.61 -9.45
C THR A 29 -24.11 -23.67 -9.17
N LEU A 30 -23.20 -23.48 -10.15
CA LEU A 30 -22.07 -22.55 -10.01
C LEU A 30 -22.52 -21.10 -9.74
N MET A 31 -23.58 -20.64 -10.41
CA MET A 31 -24.16 -19.32 -10.13
C MET A 31 -24.73 -19.23 -8.71
N THR A 32 -25.40 -20.28 -8.25
CA THR A 32 -25.97 -20.32 -6.90
C THR A 32 -24.86 -20.26 -5.84
N GLU A 33 -23.78 -21.03 -6.04
CA GLU A 33 -22.59 -20.99 -5.18
C GLU A 33 -21.94 -19.62 -5.18
N PHE A 34 -21.76 -19.02 -6.35
CA PHE A 34 -21.21 -17.66 -6.49
C PHE A 34 -22.05 -16.62 -5.75
N LEU A 35 -23.38 -16.62 -5.94
CA LEU A 35 -24.28 -15.67 -5.28
C LEU A 35 -24.28 -15.85 -3.76
N MET A 36 -24.18 -17.09 -3.27
CA MET A 36 -24.05 -17.37 -1.84
C MET A 36 -22.73 -16.83 -1.29
N LEU A 37 -21.62 -17.05 -1.99
CA LEU A 37 -20.30 -16.55 -1.60
C LEU A 37 -20.26 -15.01 -1.61
N ASP A 38 -20.85 -14.37 -2.62
CA ASP A 38 -20.93 -12.91 -2.68
C ASP A 38 -21.78 -12.37 -1.53
N ALA A 39 -22.95 -12.95 -1.25
CA ALA A 39 -23.77 -12.53 -0.11
C ALA A 39 -23.03 -12.66 1.24
N LEU A 40 -22.26 -13.73 1.42
CA LEU A 40 -21.40 -13.89 2.60
C LEU A 40 -20.29 -12.84 2.64
N HIS A 41 -19.61 -12.62 1.52
CA HIS A 41 -18.56 -11.62 1.40
C HIS A 41 -19.07 -10.21 1.71
N GLN A 42 -20.20 -9.79 1.13
CA GLN A 42 -20.85 -8.50 1.43
C GLN A 42 -21.20 -8.38 2.90
N ARG A 43 -21.74 -9.44 3.52
CA ARG A 43 -22.03 -9.44 4.96
C ARG A 43 -20.78 -9.26 5.81
N HIS A 44 -19.67 -9.91 5.44
CA HIS A 44 -18.39 -9.74 6.14
C HIS A 44 -17.83 -8.33 5.96
N LEU A 45 -17.87 -7.78 4.75
CA LEU A 45 -17.47 -6.40 4.46
C LEU A 45 -18.27 -5.41 5.30
N SER A 46 -19.60 -5.49 5.28
CA SER A 46 -20.45 -4.57 6.06
C SER A 46 -20.18 -4.65 7.56
N ARG A 47 -19.90 -5.85 8.09
CA ARG A 47 -19.50 -6.02 9.50
C ARG A 47 -18.16 -5.37 9.81
N LEU A 48 -17.20 -5.50 8.89
CA LEU A 48 -15.89 -4.88 9.04
C LEU A 48 -16.00 -3.35 8.99
N GLU A 49 -16.79 -2.83 8.05
CA GLU A 49 -17.04 -1.39 7.90
C GLU A 49 -17.83 -0.81 9.07
N ALA A 50 -18.77 -1.56 9.64
CA ALA A 50 -19.46 -1.15 10.85
C ALA A 50 -18.50 -1.02 12.06
N ALA A 51 -17.43 -1.82 12.09
CA ALA A 51 -16.44 -1.79 13.17
C ALA A 51 -15.33 -0.76 12.95
N LEU A 52 -14.89 -0.55 11.70
CA LEU A 52 -13.71 0.25 11.36
C LEU A 52 -14.02 1.54 10.59
N GLY A 53 -15.28 1.76 10.20
CA GLY A 53 -15.66 2.75 9.20
C GLY A 53 -15.32 2.29 7.77
N PRO A 54 -15.41 3.20 6.77
CA PRO A 54 -15.14 2.86 5.38
C PRO A 54 -13.74 2.27 5.18
N LEU A 55 -13.64 1.12 4.51
CA LEU A 55 -12.35 0.43 4.34
C LEU A 55 -11.35 1.25 3.53
N THR A 56 -11.84 2.04 2.57
CA THR A 56 -11.03 2.97 1.78
C THR A 56 -10.31 3.99 2.65
N THR A 57 -10.99 4.53 3.67
CA THR A 57 -10.39 5.44 4.65
C THR A 57 -9.33 4.72 5.47
N ALA A 58 -9.63 3.52 5.98
CA ALA A 58 -8.67 2.72 6.74
C ALA A 58 -7.41 2.36 5.92
N GLN A 59 -7.56 2.06 4.64
CA GLN A 59 -6.43 1.85 3.71
C GLN A 59 -5.63 3.13 3.49
N SER A 60 -6.29 4.27 3.31
CA SER A 60 -5.61 5.57 3.15
C SER A 60 -4.80 5.97 4.38
N GLN A 61 -5.27 5.57 5.57
CA GLN A 61 -4.58 5.75 6.85
C GLN A 61 -3.54 4.64 7.12
N ARG A 62 -3.41 3.68 6.21
CA ARG A 62 -2.42 2.59 6.25
C ARG A 62 -2.58 1.71 7.49
N LEU A 63 -3.83 1.52 7.92
CA LEU A 63 -4.16 0.67 9.06
C LEU A 63 -4.02 -0.83 8.74
N PHE A 64 -4.10 -1.17 7.45
CA PHE A 64 -3.79 -2.51 6.97
C PHE A 64 -3.26 -2.45 5.54
N PHE A 65 -2.50 -3.48 5.18
CA PHE A 65 -2.21 -3.80 3.79
C PHE A 65 -2.63 -5.22 3.51
N GLN A 66 -3.17 -5.44 2.31
CA GLN A 66 -3.53 -6.77 1.85
C GLN A 66 -2.32 -7.70 1.89
N ASP A 67 -1.17 -7.22 1.46
CA ASP A 67 0.08 -7.93 1.65
C ASP A 67 1.29 -7.01 1.67
N ILE A 68 2.47 -7.62 1.77
CA ILE A 68 3.73 -6.90 1.75
C ILE A 68 4.02 -6.29 0.37
N HIS A 69 3.53 -6.89 -0.71
CA HIS A 69 3.67 -6.28 -2.03
C HIS A 69 2.93 -4.95 -2.12
N ALA A 70 1.76 -4.84 -1.49
CA ALA A 70 1.03 -3.57 -1.41
C ALA A 70 1.84 -2.50 -0.67
N LEU A 71 2.52 -2.85 0.44
CA LEU A 71 3.42 -1.92 1.14
C LEU A 71 4.62 -1.52 0.26
N VAL A 72 5.28 -2.49 -0.38
CA VAL A 72 6.43 -2.26 -1.26
C VAL A 72 6.04 -1.37 -2.44
N HIS A 73 4.91 -1.66 -3.08
CA HIS A 73 4.37 -0.85 -4.17
C HIS A 73 4.07 0.58 -3.71
N PHE A 74 3.38 0.73 -2.57
CA PHE A 74 3.15 2.04 -1.95
C PHE A 74 4.47 2.81 -1.77
N ARG A 75 5.54 2.15 -1.29
CA ARG A 75 6.84 2.78 -1.11
C ARG A 75 7.54 3.13 -2.40
N HIS A 76 7.46 2.31 -3.43
CA HIS A 76 7.96 2.68 -4.75
C HIS A 76 7.28 3.94 -5.29
N THR A 77 5.95 4.03 -5.15
CA THR A 77 5.20 5.24 -5.51
C THR A 77 5.62 6.46 -4.67
N PHE A 78 5.78 6.29 -3.36
CA PHE A 78 6.28 7.36 -2.48
C PHE A 78 7.62 7.92 -2.98
N TRP A 79 8.59 7.05 -3.33
CA TRP A 79 9.89 7.48 -3.84
C TRP A 79 9.79 8.19 -5.18
N GLY A 80 8.94 7.69 -6.08
CA GLY A 80 8.71 8.31 -7.39
C GLY A 80 7.97 9.66 -7.35
N LEU A 81 7.32 10.00 -6.24
CA LEU A 81 6.57 11.25 -6.08
C LEU A 81 7.29 12.27 -5.19
N VAL A 82 7.49 11.96 -3.91
CA VAL A 82 7.98 12.92 -2.90
C VAL A 82 9.31 12.49 -2.28
N GLY A 83 9.59 11.18 -2.24
CA GLY A 83 10.73 10.65 -1.52
C GLY A 83 12.09 11.14 -2.04
N ASP A 84 12.26 11.24 -3.37
CA ASP A 84 13.52 11.73 -3.95
C ASP A 84 13.81 13.19 -3.58
N PHE A 85 12.78 14.04 -3.57
CA PHE A 85 12.88 15.41 -3.07
C PHE A 85 13.27 15.43 -1.59
N LEU A 86 12.59 14.64 -0.75
CA LEU A 86 12.91 14.58 0.68
C LEU A 86 14.32 14.06 0.93
N THR A 87 14.82 13.13 0.11
CA THR A 87 16.22 12.68 0.18
C THR A 87 17.18 13.85 -0.09
N ALA A 88 16.93 14.68 -1.10
CA ALA A 88 17.76 15.83 -1.40
C ALA A 88 17.75 16.87 -0.26
N GLU A 89 16.57 17.18 0.30
CA GLU A 89 16.42 18.27 1.27
C GLU A 89 16.72 17.90 2.73
N THR A 90 16.62 16.61 3.07
CA THR A 90 16.69 16.16 4.47
C THR A 90 17.62 14.97 4.71
N ASP A 91 18.31 14.49 3.68
CA ASP A 91 19.02 13.21 3.71
C ASP A 91 18.12 12.07 4.22
N LEU A 92 16.90 12.00 3.67
CA LEU A 92 15.94 10.96 4.00
C LEU A 92 16.50 9.56 3.67
N LYS A 93 16.54 8.69 4.67
CA LYS A 93 16.86 7.25 4.53
C LYS A 93 15.68 6.37 4.91
N TYR A 94 15.56 5.26 4.20
CA TYR A 94 14.54 4.24 4.42
C TYR A 94 15.12 2.95 4.97
N GLN A 95 14.37 2.31 5.85
CA GLN A 95 14.65 0.95 6.28
C GLN A 95 13.34 0.21 6.56
N LEU A 96 13.25 -1.03 6.11
CA LEU A 96 12.23 -1.98 6.51
C LEU A 96 12.90 -3.15 7.22
N ALA A 97 12.50 -3.43 8.45
CA ALA A 97 13.01 -4.54 9.23
C ALA A 97 11.89 -5.54 9.50
N PHE A 98 12.16 -6.82 9.27
CA PHE A 98 11.25 -7.92 9.59
C PHE A 98 11.86 -8.80 10.67
N TRP A 99 11.09 -9.09 11.72
CA TRP A 99 11.41 -10.06 12.76
C TRP A 99 10.45 -11.24 12.61
N GLU A 100 10.99 -12.39 12.22
CA GLU A 100 10.22 -13.62 12.04
C GLU A 100 9.70 -14.14 13.39
N GLY A 101 8.43 -14.54 13.45
CA GLY A 101 7.78 -14.92 14.70
C GLY A 101 8.33 -16.19 15.35
N THR A 102 8.71 -17.19 14.55
CA THR A 102 9.15 -18.51 15.03
C THR A 102 10.64 -18.60 15.27
N SER A 103 11.46 -18.05 14.36
CA SER A 103 12.91 -18.13 14.42
C SER A 103 13.56 -16.93 15.12
N HIS A 104 12.79 -15.86 15.37
CA HIS A 104 13.27 -14.54 15.79
C HIS A 104 14.35 -13.94 14.89
N ARG A 105 14.54 -14.49 13.68
CA ARG A 105 15.50 -13.97 12.73
C ARG A 105 15.09 -12.58 12.28
N LYS A 106 16.05 -11.66 12.32
CA LYS A 106 15.90 -10.31 11.79
C LYS A 106 16.41 -10.24 10.35
N GLN A 107 15.59 -9.68 9.47
CA GLN A 107 15.96 -9.31 8.11
C GLN A 107 15.78 -7.79 7.96
N VAL A 108 16.68 -7.13 7.25
CA VAL A 108 16.68 -5.68 7.08
C VAL A 108 16.86 -5.37 5.61
N PHE A 109 16.00 -4.50 5.10
CA PHE A 109 15.95 -4.10 3.71
C PHE A 109 16.03 -2.58 3.65
N ASP A 110 16.89 -2.05 2.79
CA ASP A 110 16.88 -0.65 2.45
C ASP A 110 15.93 -0.38 1.26
N ARG A 111 15.91 0.87 0.78
CA ARG A 111 15.09 1.26 -0.38
C ARG A 111 15.37 0.40 -1.63
N ARG A 112 16.64 0.04 -1.87
CA ARG A 112 17.09 -0.68 -3.08
C ARG A 112 16.76 -2.16 -2.99
N ASP A 113 16.73 -2.69 -1.77
CA ASP A 113 16.45 -4.10 -1.50
C ASP A 113 14.96 -4.42 -1.35
N LEU A 114 14.07 -3.41 -1.35
CA LEU A 114 12.62 -3.61 -1.23
C LEU A 114 12.04 -4.56 -2.28
N SER A 115 12.61 -4.60 -3.50
CA SER A 115 12.15 -5.51 -4.55
C SER A 115 12.52 -6.97 -4.30
N GLN A 116 13.44 -7.25 -3.38
CA GLN A 116 13.87 -8.60 -3.00
C GLN A 116 12.94 -9.24 -1.96
N LEU A 117 11.96 -8.47 -1.47
CA LEU A 117 11.02 -8.90 -0.46
C LEU A 117 9.95 -9.80 -1.07
N HIS A 118 10.14 -11.12 -0.94
CA HIS A 118 9.18 -12.11 -1.40
C HIS A 118 8.13 -12.39 -0.32
N SER A 119 6.87 -12.05 -0.60
CA SER A 119 5.71 -12.26 0.29
C SER A 119 5.52 -13.72 0.75
N THR A 120 6.00 -14.68 -0.05
CA THR A 120 5.89 -16.11 0.22
C THR A 120 6.76 -16.58 1.39
N ARG A 121 7.74 -15.76 1.84
CA ARG A 121 8.63 -16.08 2.96
C ARG A 121 8.27 -15.36 4.25
N ILE A 122 7.27 -14.48 4.22
CA ILE A 122 6.92 -13.62 5.35
C ILE A 122 5.45 -13.86 5.67
N THR A 123 5.21 -14.80 6.59
CA THR A 123 3.87 -15.28 6.94
C THR A 123 3.47 -14.95 8.38
N GLN A 124 4.44 -14.72 9.27
CA GLN A 124 4.16 -14.40 10.65
C GLN A 124 5.34 -13.68 11.31
N GLY A 125 5.07 -12.57 12.00
CA GLY A 125 6.10 -11.82 12.72
C GLY A 125 5.76 -10.35 12.86
N CYS A 126 6.80 -9.53 13.04
CA CYS A 126 6.69 -8.09 13.18
C CYS A 126 7.47 -7.41 12.06
N LEU A 127 6.88 -6.40 11.44
CA LEU A 127 7.50 -5.58 10.42
C LEU A 127 7.58 -4.13 10.93
N VAL A 128 8.78 -3.55 10.93
CA VAL A 128 8.97 -2.14 11.31
C VAL A 128 9.54 -1.41 10.12
N GLU A 129 8.78 -0.42 9.69
CA GLU A 129 9.19 0.56 8.71
C GLU A 129 9.77 1.79 9.40
N THR A 130 10.87 2.32 8.86
CA THR A 130 11.57 3.49 9.41
C THR A 130 11.95 4.46 8.29
N LEU A 131 11.56 5.72 8.45
CA LEU A 131 12.03 6.87 7.69
C LEU A 131 12.90 7.75 8.61
N ASN A 132 14.16 7.96 8.23
CA ASN A 132 15.10 8.80 8.98
C ASN A 132 15.39 10.08 8.19
N TYR A 133 14.93 11.20 8.69
CA TYR A 133 15.19 12.55 8.19
C TYR A 133 16.46 13.09 8.87
N ARG A 134 17.63 12.66 8.38
CA ARG A 134 18.90 12.85 9.10
C ARG A 134 19.28 14.31 9.30
N ALA A 135 19.12 15.15 8.28
CA ALA A 135 19.45 16.57 8.38
C ALA A 135 18.55 17.32 9.38
N LEU A 136 17.36 16.77 9.69
CA LEU A 136 16.41 17.33 10.65
C LEU A 136 16.45 16.62 12.01
N ASN A 137 17.31 15.60 12.16
CA ASN A 137 17.38 14.74 13.35
C ASN A 137 16.01 14.16 13.76
N CYS A 138 15.19 13.82 12.76
CA CYS A 138 13.85 13.27 12.94
C CYS A 138 13.80 11.83 12.44
N ARG A 139 12.99 11.00 13.12
CA ARG A 139 12.74 9.62 12.73
C ARG A 139 11.27 9.29 12.90
N VAL A 140 10.71 8.69 11.86
CA VAL A 140 9.34 8.19 11.79
C VAL A 140 9.42 6.66 11.74
N ARG A 141 8.68 5.98 12.61
CA ARG A 141 8.54 4.52 12.57
C ARG A 141 7.09 4.10 12.52
N ARG A 142 6.81 3.05 11.75
CA ARG A 142 5.54 2.32 11.78
C ARG A 142 5.81 0.87 12.05
N THR A 143 5.02 0.30 12.96
CA THR A 143 5.10 -1.11 13.30
C THR A 143 3.84 -1.79 12.80
N TYR A 144 4.02 -2.96 12.19
CA TYR A 144 2.96 -3.81 11.70
C TYR A 144 3.13 -5.23 12.23
N THR A 145 2.03 -5.83 12.62
CA THR A 145 1.95 -7.28 12.83
C THR A 145 1.68 -7.96 11.49
N VAL A 146 2.48 -8.97 11.18
CA VAL A 146 2.28 -9.84 10.03
C VAL A 146 1.51 -11.08 10.49
N ASN A 147 0.37 -11.34 9.86
CA ASN A 147 -0.40 -12.56 10.09
C ASN A 147 -0.92 -13.12 8.76
N GLY A 148 -0.46 -14.32 8.41
CA GLY A 148 -0.56 -14.82 7.05
C GLY A 148 0.20 -13.89 6.11
N HIS A 149 -0.41 -13.51 4.99
CA HIS A 149 0.20 -12.55 4.07
C HIS A 149 -0.16 -11.10 4.39
N HIS A 150 -1.03 -10.84 5.37
CA HIS A 150 -1.56 -9.51 5.67
C HIS A 150 -0.70 -8.73 6.66
N LEU A 151 -0.71 -7.41 6.52
CA LEU A 151 -0.06 -6.48 7.44
C LEU A 151 -1.12 -5.68 8.20
N TYR A 152 -1.05 -5.69 9.52
CA TYR A 152 -1.94 -4.93 10.39
C TYR A 152 -1.14 -3.90 11.16
N TRP A 153 -1.58 -2.65 11.12
CA TRP A 153 -0.94 -1.57 11.87
C TRP A 153 -1.05 -1.82 13.39
N GLU A 154 0.07 -1.64 14.08
CA GLU A 154 0.16 -1.74 15.54
C GLU A 154 0.35 -0.36 16.17
N GLN A 155 1.36 0.38 15.71
CA GLN A 155 1.75 1.65 16.31
C GLN A 155 2.58 2.51 15.37
N ASN A 156 2.57 3.82 15.66
CA ASN A 156 3.39 4.82 15.01
C ASN A 156 4.24 5.55 16.06
N ASP A 157 5.54 5.69 15.79
CA ASP A 157 6.45 6.44 16.65
C ASP A 157 7.07 7.61 15.87
N PHE A 158 7.14 8.77 16.51
CA PHE A 158 7.93 9.89 16.04
C PHE A 158 9.02 10.21 17.05
N THR A 159 10.25 10.40 16.59
CA THR A 159 11.39 10.83 17.41
C THR A 159 11.99 12.08 16.81
N GLN A 160 12.25 13.11 17.61
CA GLN A 160 12.98 14.33 17.24
C GLN A 160 14.13 14.54 18.21
N ALA A 161 15.33 14.75 17.69
CA ALA A 161 16.54 14.91 18.50
C ALA A 161 16.75 13.78 19.55
N GLY A 162 16.40 12.55 19.18
CA GLY A 162 16.49 11.38 20.06
C GLY A 162 15.36 11.25 21.08
N GLN A 163 14.44 12.22 21.18
CA GLN A 163 13.32 12.20 22.12
C GLN A 163 12.01 11.80 21.42
N PRO A 164 11.16 10.98 22.06
CA PRO A 164 9.84 10.68 21.52
C PRO A 164 8.97 11.94 21.53
N VAL A 165 8.22 12.14 20.46
CA VAL A 165 7.26 13.24 20.30
C VAL A 165 5.91 12.63 19.91
N ALA A 166 4.81 13.27 20.33
CA ALA A 166 3.49 12.86 19.86
C ALA A 166 3.44 12.86 18.33
N TRP A 167 2.80 11.86 17.75
CA TRP A 167 2.81 11.62 16.31
C TRP A 167 2.43 12.86 15.50
N VAL A 168 1.28 13.47 15.81
CA VAL A 168 0.78 14.65 15.09
C VAL A 168 1.73 15.84 15.24
N ASP A 169 2.19 16.12 16.45
CA ASP A 169 3.09 17.26 16.72
C ASP A 169 4.43 17.11 16.00
N GLY A 170 4.99 15.89 15.99
CA GLY A 170 6.22 15.57 15.28
C GLY A 170 6.07 15.75 13.78
N LEU A 171 4.96 15.30 13.20
CA LEU A 171 4.68 15.51 11.78
C LEU A 171 4.48 17.00 11.44
N MET A 172 3.82 17.77 12.32
CA MET A 172 3.63 19.20 12.12
C MET A 172 4.95 19.96 12.22
N ALA A 173 5.86 19.54 13.10
CA ALA A 173 7.22 20.05 13.14
C ALA A 173 7.98 19.73 11.84
N LEU A 174 7.93 18.47 11.38
CA LEU A 174 8.57 18.07 10.13
C LEU A 174 8.05 18.88 8.93
N GLN A 175 6.74 19.08 8.82
CA GLN A 175 6.16 19.88 7.76
C GLN A 175 6.65 21.34 7.81
N ARG A 176 6.64 21.99 8.98
CA ARG A 176 7.12 23.37 9.14
C ARG A 176 8.58 23.55 8.72
N GLU A 177 9.43 22.56 8.98
CA GLU A 177 10.85 22.59 8.56
C GLU A 177 11.03 22.38 7.04
N LEU A 178 10.05 21.73 6.38
CA LEU A 178 10.07 21.43 4.94
C LEU A 178 9.42 22.52 4.08
N GLU A 179 8.37 23.18 4.58
CA GLU A 179 7.61 24.22 3.87
C GLU A 179 8.48 25.34 3.24
N PRO A 180 9.54 25.84 3.89
CA PRO A 180 10.42 26.85 3.27
C PRO A 180 11.24 26.31 2.10
N LYS A 181 11.46 25.00 2.02
CA LYS A 181 12.34 24.34 1.05
C LYS A 181 11.61 23.90 -0.23
N ALA A 182 10.28 23.99 -0.26
CA ALA A 182 9.50 23.68 -1.45
C ALA A 182 8.26 24.54 -1.60
N ALA A 183 8.26 25.42 -2.61
CA ALA A 183 7.16 26.31 -2.93
C ALA A 183 5.83 25.59 -3.23
N TRP A 184 5.88 24.33 -3.69
CA TRP A 184 4.70 23.50 -3.96
C TRP A 184 4.09 22.88 -2.71
N LEU A 185 4.84 22.78 -1.59
CA LEU A 185 4.28 22.42 -0.28
C LEU A 185 3.39 23.54 0.26
N GLN A 186 3.79 24.79 0.03
CA GLN A 186 3.00 25.97 0.40
C GLN A 186 1.68 26.08 -0.38
N GLN A 187 1.60 25.43 -1.55
CA GLN A 187 0.39 25.36 -2.37
C GLN A 187 -0.58 24.25 -1.95
N GLY A 188 -0.27 23.49 -0.88
CA GLY A 188 -1.16 22.44 -0.35
C GLY A 188 -1.25 21.20 -1.23
N ILE A 189 -0.30 21.00 -2.14
CA ILE A 189 -0.30 19.86 -3.08
C ILE A 189 -0.02 18.54 -2.34
N LEU A 190 0.72 18.59 -1.23
CA LEU A 190 0.96 17.44 -0.35
C LEU A 190 0.35 17.65 1.03
N ARG A 191 -0.18 16.57 1.60
CA ARG A 191 -0.67 16.50 2.97
C ARG A 191 0.44 16.04 3.90
N ILE A 192 0.30 16.35 5.18
CA ILE A 192 1.22 15.96 6.25
C ILE A 192 1.52 14.44 6.29
N VAL A 193 0.55 13.61 5.91
CA VAL A 193 0.69 12.16 5.85
C VAL A 193 1.57 11.70 4.68
N ASP A 194 1.73 12.52 3.65
CA ASP A 194 2.52 12.20 2.46
C ASP A 194 4.02 12.32 2.74
N TYR A 195 4.43 12.99 3.84
CA TYR A 195 5.82 12.99 4.34
C TYR A 195 6.16 11.76 5.17
N THR A 196 5.32 10.74 5.16
CA THR A 196 5.56 9.51 5.90
C THR A 196 5.18 8.35 5.07
#